data_AF-A0A349X956-F1
#
_entry.id   AF-A0A349X956-F1
#
_cell.length_a   1.000
_cell.length_b   1.000
_cell.length_c   1.000
_cell.angle_alpha   90.00
_cell.angle_beta   90.00
_cell.angle_gamma   90.00
#
_symmetry.space_group_name_H-M   'P 1'
#
loop_
_entity.id
_entity.type
_entity.pdbx_description
1 polymer ?
#
loop_
_entity_poly.entity_id
_entity_poly.type
_entity_poly.pdbx_seq_one_letter_code
_entity_poly.pdbx_strand_id
1 'polypeptide(L)'
;MARLTRNPRMILSARSLHLFSLRPWLLTTLCLVLAACQPSQDDVNSNEGNTDTFIRGKLNTAPVNIDLYDSDEADEQTFEVQPASNNVQDSDSLEEPSAGEELLADKELSSIKQQPTENTDSLSSDSSVPTDRENLLAGKQTDARFCLSDTATNSANSVLEDCRRISKRLASVSFEACTSANLKAVGCASNDGFPLYVTDFPPLKSRTPHGRILVIGGTHGDELTSVSVVFRWIEKLNEFHSGLFHWRIAPLMNPDGVLPKEATRVNGNGVDLNRNMPSSDWHEKALLYWNEKTNQDPRKYPGASPASEPESQWLLDEINEFRPDAIISVHAPYGIVDFDALQLNTAPKSLGKLRLNMLGTYPGSLGNFAGINRDIPVITLELPHSWVMPSQAESTRIWEDIVSWLKKNIDTRDSASQQN
;
A
#
# COMPACT_ATOMS: atom_id res chain seq x y z
N MET A 1 -43.12 36.04 -24.66
CA MET A 1 -43.54 37.48 -24.70
C MET A 1 -44.25 37.81 -23.40
N ALA A 2 -43.94 39.00 -22.87
CA ALA A 2 -44.09 39.41 -21.48
C ALA A 2 -45.53 39.57 -20.97
N ARG A 3 -45.70 39.50 -19.63
CA ARG A 3 -46.35 40.58 -18.88
C ARG A 3 -45.87 40.63 -17.42
N LEU A 4 -45.42 41.82 -17.07
CA LEU A 4 -44.94 42.30 -15.78
C LEU A 4 -46.07 43.04 -15.04
N THR A 5 -45.79 43.35 -13.76
CA THR A 5 -46.39 44.38 -12.88
C THR A 5 -47.57 43.92 -12.00
N ARG A 6 -47.71 44.28 -10.72
CA ARG A 6 -46.93 45.12 -9.78
C ARG A 6 -47.47 44.86 -8.35
N ASN A 7 -46.58 44.88 -7.36
CA ASN A 7 -46.87 45.04 -5.92
C ASN A 7 -47.16 46.55 -5.62
N PRO A 8 -47.83 46.97 -4.51
CA PRO A 8 -47.07 47.22 -3.25
C PRO A 8 -47.84 47.30 -1.88
N ARG A 9 -47.04 47.23 -0.79
CA ARG A 9 -47.10 47.87 0.57
C ARG A 9 -48.28 47.58 1.53
N MET A 10 -48.10 47.04 2.76
CA MET A 10 -47.38 47.47 3.99
C MET A 10 -48.14 48.52 4.85
N ILE A 11 -48.67 48.15 6.03
CA ILE A 11 -49.03 49.02 7.18
C ILE A 11 -48.81 48.29 8.53
N LEU A 12 -48.29 49.02 9.51
CA LEU A 12 -47.91 48.69 10.89
C LEU A 12 -49.08 48.55 11.89
N SER A 13 -48.84 47.89 13.04
CA SER A 13 -48.92 48.43 14.44
C SER A 13 -49.03 47.26 15.45
N ALA A 14 -49.04 47.45 16.78
CA ALA A 14 -48.04 47.92 17.74
C ALA A 14 -48.61 47.59 19.15
N ARG A 15 -47.78 47.00 20.04
CA ARG A 15 -47.75 47.10 21.53
C ARG A 15 -48.99 46.82 22.41
N SER A 16 -48.82 45.95 23.42
CA SER A 16 -48.75 46.27 24.89
C SER A 16 -48.82 44.96 25.72
N LEU A 17 -47.83 44.59 26.53
CA LEU A 17 -47.46 45.02 27.90
C LEU A 17 -48.33 44.42 29.04
N HIS A 18 -47.69 43.60 29.89
CA HIS A 18 -47.77 43.46 31.36
C HIS A 18 -47.50 41.99 31.78
N LEU A 19 -46.95 41.61 32.93
CA LEU A 19 -45.90 42.05 33.90
C LEU A 19 -46.00 41.03 35.06
N PHE A 20 -44.94 40.88 35.88
CA PHE A 20 -44.80 40.09 37.13
C PHE A 20 -44.52 38.57 36.97
N SER A 21 -43.62 37.90 37.72
CA SER A 21 -42.85 38.29 38.91
C SER A 21 -41.70 37.27 39.20
N LEU A 22 -40.54 37.79 39.63
CA LEU A 22 -39.64 37.35 40.74
C LEU A 22 -39.18 35.86 40.79
N ARG A 23 -37.90 35.50 40.49
CA ARG A 23 -36.61 35.66 41.23
C ARG A 23 -36.22 34.45 42.14
N PRO A 24 -34.90 34.25 42.40
CA PRO A 24 -34.21 32.95 42.49
C PRO A 24 -33.77 32.57 43.92
N TRP A 25 -33.18 31.39 44.10
CA TRP A 25 -32.33 31.07 45.25
C TRP A 25 -30.94 30.59 44.82
N LEU A 26 -29.95 31.11 45.53
CA LEU A 26 -28.50 31.00 45.36
C LEU A 26 -27.92 30.35 46.63
N LEU A 27 -26.70 29.83 46.48
CA LEU A 27 -25.58 29.79 47.44
C LEU A 27 -25.38 28.58 48.40
N THR A 28 -24.11 28.13 48.32
CA THR A 28 -23.19 27.64 49.38
C THR A 28 -23.39 26.22 49.91
N THR A 29 -22.36 25.37 49.97
CA THR A 29 -21.20 25.57 50.86
C THR A 29 -19.97 24.75 50.39
N LEU A 30 -18.79 25.37 50.50
CA LEU A 30 -17.44 24.79 50.40
C LEU A 30 -16.95 24.45 51.81
N CYS A 31 -16.34 23.27 52.03
CA CYS A 31 -15.40 23.08 53.14
C CYS A 31 -14.41 21.93 52.85
N LEU A 32 -13.11 22.28 52.81
CA LEU A 32 -11.96 21.36 52.85
C LEU A 32 -11.83 20.69 54.22
N VAL A 33 -11.39 19.43 54.28
CA VAL A 33 -10.40 18.92 55.25
C VAL A 33 -9.55 17.80 54.62
N LEU A 34 -8.23 17.94 54.75
CA LEU A 34 -7.15 17.00 54.44
C LEU A 34 -6.95 15.96 55.56
N ALA A 35 -6.63 14.71 55.21
CA ALA A 35 -5.73 13.77 55.92
C ALA A 35 -5.65 12.45 55.09
N ALA A 36 -4.57 12.16 54.36
CA ALA A 36 -3.32 11.53 54.81
C ALA A 36 -3.49 10.12 55.42
N CYS A 37 -3.14 9.08 54.65
CA CYS A 37 -2.24 7.98 55.04
C CYS A 37 -2.03 6.98 53.87
N GLN A 38 -0.79 6.87 53.39
CA GLN A 38 -0.24 5.68 52.71
C GLN A 38 0.28 4.68 53.77
N PRO A 39 1.08 3.65 53.42
CA PRO A 39 0.68 2.32 52.95
C PRO A 39 1.15 1.21 53.93
N SER A 40 0.86 -0.06 53.65
CA SER A 40 1.58 -1.19 54.28
C SER A 40 1.98 -2.22 53.23
N GLN A 41 3.27 -2.57 53.24
CA GLN A 41 3.90 -3.64 52.49
C GLN A 41 3.68 -5.02 53.14
N ASP A 42 4.26 -6.03 52.47
CA ASP A 42 4.61 -7.39 52.90
C ASP A 42 3.53 -8.44 52.55
N ASP A 43 3.79 -9.63 51.98
CA ASP A 43 5.02 -10.27 51.52
C ASP A 43 4.65 -11.58 50.76
N VAL A 44 5.58 -12.09 49.93
CA VAL A 44 5.88 -13.52 49.66
C VAL A 44 4.83 -14.45 48.98
N ASN A 45 5.13 -14.76 47.71
CA ASN A 45 5.31 -16.09 47.09
C ASN A 45 4.58 -17.33 47.69
N SER A 46 3.72 -18.01 46.91
CA SER A 46 3.85 -19.45 46.58
C SER A 46 2.66 -20.03 45.79
N ASN A 47 3.04 -20.73 44.72
CA ASN A 47 2.50 -21.95 44.09
C ASN A 47 1.10 -22.53 44.40
N GLU A 48 0.60 -23.12 43.31
CA GLU A 48 -0.25 -24.32 43.19
C GLU A 48 -1.79 -24.19 43.33
N GLY A 49 -2.45 -24.52 42.22
CA GLY A 49 -3.29 -25.71 42.22
C GLY A 49 -4.81 -25.52 42.19
N ASN A 50 -5.39 -26.08 41.12
CA ASN A 50 -6.69 -26.76 41.07
C ASN A 50 -7.99 -25.98 40.77
N THR A 51 -8.45 -26.19 39.54
CA THR A 51 -9.73 -26.81 39.10
C THR A 51 -11.09 -26.33 39.61
N ASP A 52 -12.05 -26.47 38.68
CA ASP A 52 -13.51 -26.42 38.77
C ASP A 52 -14.12 -25.01 38.72
N THR A 53 -15.18 -24.70 37.96
CA THR A 53 -16.21 -25.56 37.35
C THR A 53 -16.87 -24.81 36.19
N PHE A 54 -17.13 -25.51 35.09
CA PHE A 54 -17.89 -25.02 33.93
C PHE A 54 -19.40 -24.95 34.24
N ILE A 55 -20.02 -23.78 34.08
CA ILE A 55 -21.49 -23.65 33.94
C ILE A 55 -21.80 -23.43 32.45
N ARG A 56 -22.54 -24.38 31.87
CA ARG A 56 -23.10 -24.32 30.51
C ARG A 56 -24.20 -23.25 30.43
N GLY A 57 -23.99 -22.23 29.59
CA GLY A 57 -25.04 -21.40 29.01
C GLY A 57 -25.08 -21.62 27.49
N LYS A 58 -26.17 -22.20 26.97
CA LYS A 58 -26.41 -22.36 25.54
C LYS A 58 -26.71 -20.99 24.90
N LEU A 59 -25.94 -20.60 23.90
CA LEU A 59 -26.31 -19.56 22.93
C LEU A 59 -26.26 -20.19 21.54
N ASN A 60 -27.42 -20.20 20.87
CA ASN A 60 -27.58 -20.60 19.48
C ASN A 60 -26.79 -19.64 18.60
N THR A 61 -25.80 -20.16 17.87
CA THR A 61 -25.16 -19.46 16.75
C THR A 61 -25.43 -20.26 15.47
N ALA A 62 -25.94 -19.55 14.46
CA ALA A 62 -26.04 -20.04 13.09
C ALA A 62 -24.61 -20.30 12.54
N PRO A 63 -24.44 -21.25 11.61
CA PRO A 63 -23.12 -21.61 11.14
C PRO A 63 -22.49 -20.45 10.37
N VAL A 64 -21.37 -19.95 10.90
CA VAL A 64 -20.41 -19.12 10.18
C VAL A 64 -19.51 -20.08 9.41
N ASN A 65 -19.48 -19.95 8.09
CA ASN A 65 -18.47 -20.61 7.27
C ASN A 65 -17.10 -20.04 7.68
N ILE A 66 -16.29 -20.89 8.32
CA ILE A 66 -14.88 -20.63 8.54
C ILE A 66 -14.21 -21.08 7.25
N ASP A 67 -13.85 -20.12 6.39
CA ASP A 67 -12.99 -20.40 5.26
C ASP A 67 -11.63 -20.82 5.80
N LEU A 68 -11.20 -22.00 5.35
CA LEU A 68 -9.93 -22.61 5.65
C LEU A 68 -8.81 -21.76 5.07
N TYR A 69 -7.80 -21.49 5.89
CA TYR A 69 -6.58 -20.78 5.54
C TYR A 69 -5.97 -21.34 4.26
N ASP A 70 -5.73 -20.46 3.29
CA ASP A 70 -4.95 -20.75 2.09
C ASP A 70 -3.46 -20.77 2.48
N SER A 71 -2.92 -21.97 2.65
CA SER A 71 -1.50 -22.21 2.99
C SER A 71 -0.56 -22.08 1.79
N ASP A 72 -1.08 -21.80 0.60
CA ASP A 72 -0.34 -22.03 -0.64
C ASP A 72 0.68 -20.93 -0.97
N GLU A 73 0.68 -19.79 -0.28
CA GLU A 73 1.70 -18.73 -0.48
C GLU A 73 3.03 -19.08 0.24
N ALA A 74 3.04 -20.00 1.21
CA ALA A 74 4.24 -20.41 1.94
C ALA A 74 4.91 -21.70 1.39
N ASP A 75 4.19 -22.53 0.63
CA ASP A 75 4.67 -23.83 0.13
C ASP A 75 5.16 -23.81 -1.33
N GLU A 76 5.01 -22.68 -2.05
CA GLU A 76 5.52 -22.53 -3.42
C GLU A 76 6.88 -21.82 -3.47
N GLN A 77 7.97 -22.52 -3.09
CA GLN A 77 9.29 -22.34 -3.73
C GLN A 77 10.39 -23.28 -3.17
N THR A 78 10.71 -24.32 -3.93
CA THR A 78 12.10 -24.80 -4.05
C THR A 78 12.55 -24.52 -5.49
N PHE A 79 13.25 -23.40 -5.70
CA PHE A 79 14.07 -23.22 -6.88
C PHE A 79 15.54 -23.19 -6.48
N GLU A 80 16.28 -24.08 -7.12
CA GLU A 80 17.69 -24.39 -6.93
C GLU A 80 18.54 -23.19 -7.36
N VAL A 81 19.18 -22.54 -6.40
CA VAL A 81 20.23 -21.56 -6.66
C VAL A 81 21.47 -22.32 -7.13
N GLN A 82 21.80 -22.24 -8.42
CA GLN A 82 23.09 -22.72 -8.91
C GLN A 82 24.22 -21.84 -8.34
N PRO A 83 25.24 -22.42 -7.69
CA PRO A 83 26.36 -21.63 -7.20
C PRO A 83 27.28 -21.25 -8.37
N ALA A 84 27.63 -19.97 -8.43
CA ALA A 84 28.70 -19.46 -9.28
C ALA A 84 30.02 -20.15 -8.95
N SER A 85 30.56 -20.94 -9.89
CA SER A 85 31.90 -21.50 -9.80
C SER A 85 32.94 -20.53 -10.36
N ASN A 86 33.86 -20.11 -9.50
CA ASN A 86 35.04 -19.33 -9.85
C ASN A 86 35.98 -20.13 -10.77
N ASN A 87 36.48 -19.46 -11.80
CA ASN A 87 37.60 -19.90 -12.63
C ASN A 87 38.92 -19.85 -11.84
N VAL A 88 39.66 -20.96 -11.82
CA VAL A 88 41.12 -21.00 -11.68
C VAL A 88 41.67 -22.02 -12.69
N GLN A 89 42.67 -21.58 -13.45
CA GLN A 89 43.41 -22.33 -14.47
C GLN A 89 44.23 -23.48 -13.87
N ASP A 90 44.33 -24.63 -14.55
CA ASP A 90 45.62 -25.08 -15.12
C ASP A 90 45.55 -26.41 -15.91
N SER A 91 46.32 -26.40 -17.00
CA SER A 91 47.11 -27.46 -17.68
C SER A 91 46.51 -28.80 -18.18
N ASP A 92 46.78 -29.02 -19.47
CA ASP A 92 47.35 -30.22 -20.11
C ASP A 92 46.51 -31.46 -20.50
N SER A 93 46.24 -31.52 -21.81
CA SER A 93 46.80 -32.52 -22.76
C SER A 93 46.02 -33.79 -23.12
N LEU A 94 46.06 -34.07 -24.44
CA LEU A 94 45.80 -35.35 -25.18
C LEU A 94 44.30 -35.70 -25.37
N GLU A 95 43.75 -36.06 -26.54
CA GLU A 95 44.27 -36.67 -27.77
C GLU A 95 43.21 -36.49 -28.90
N GLU A 96 43.67 -36.28 -30.14
CA GLU A 96 42.91 -36.48 -31.40
C GLU A 96 43.05 -37.97 -31.84
N PRO A 97 42.28 -38.57 -32.81
CA PRO A 97 41.99 -37.95 -34.13
C PRO A 97 40.75 -38.42 -34.96
N SER A 98 40.60 -37.74 -36.10
CA SER A 98 40.38 -38.26 -37.47
C SER A 98 39.01 -38.12 -38.16
N ALA A 99 39.10 -37.43 -39.31
CA ALA A 99 38.51 -37.66 -40.65
C ALA A 99 37.04 -38.14 -40.75
N GLY A 100 36.15 -37.57 -41.56
CA GLY A 100 36.30 -36.77 -42.78
C GLY A 100 35.31 -37.34 -43.80
N GLU A 101 34.43 -36.52 -44.36
CA GLU A 101 33.88 -36.71 -45.72
C GLU A 101 33.04 -35.50 -46.14
N GLU A 102 33.26 -35.10 -47.39
CA GLU A 102 32.73 -33.97 -48.13
C GLU A 102 31.74 -34.53 -49.18
N LEU A 103 30.66 -33.82 -49.52
CA LEU A 103 30.19 -33.54 -50.90
C LEU A 103 28.72 -33.04 -50.97
N LEU A 104 28.60 -31.77 -51.43
CA LEU A 104 27.81 -31.25 -52.56
C LEU A 104 26.33 -31.66 -52.76
N ALA A 105 25.42 -30.67 -52.80
CA ALA A 105 24.90 -30.10 -54.06
C ALA A 105 23.69 -29.15 -53.88
N ASP A 106 23.77 -27.98 -54.52
CA ASP A 106 22.72 -26.98 -54.71
C ASP A 106 21.58 -27.43 -55.64
N LYS A 107 20.38 -26.85 -55.45
CA LYS A 107 19.58 -26.33 -56.57
C LYS A 107 18.51 -25.32 -56.14
N GLU A 108 18.59 -24.15 -56.77
CA GLU A 108 17.64 -23.04 -56.75
C GLU A 108 16.21 -23.39 -57.20
N LEU A 109 15.24 -22.58 -56.76
CA LEU A 109 14.38 -21.87 -57.72
C LEU A 109 13.92 -20.51 -57.16
N SER A 110 14.37 -19.46 -57.83
CA SER A 110 13.98 -18.06 -57.67
C SER A 110 12.74 -17.71 -58.51
N SER A 111 12.08 -16.60 -58.14
CA SER A 111 11.50 -15.56 -59.01
C SER A 111 10.07 -15.18 -58.63
N ILE A 112 9.85 -13.96 -58.10
CA ILE A 112 8.93 -12.94 -58.66
C ILE A 112 9.47 -11.53 -58.29
N LYS A 113 9.39 -10.63 -59.28
CA LYS A 113 10.05 -9.31 -59.47
C LYS A 113 9.49 -8.15 -58.63
N GLN A 114 10.30 -7.09 -58.51
CA GLN A 114 10.03 -5.77 -57.92
C GLN A 114 9.35 -4.74 -58.88
N GLN A 115 8.50 -3.88 -58.25
CA GLN A 115 8.26 -2.41 -58.40
C GLN A 115 7.58 -1.81 -59.67
N PRO A 116 6.95 -0.58 -59.63
CA PRO A 116 7.22 0.59 -58.76
C PRO A 116 6.00 1.41 -58.21
N THR A 117 6.34 2.57 -57.63
CA THR A 117 5.71 3.54 -56.70
C THR A 117 4.60 4.49 -57.22
N GLU A 118 3.98 5.20 -56.24
CA GLU A 118 3.23 6.49 -56.24
C GLU A 118 1.70 6.44 -56.06
N ASN A 119 1.21 6.79 -54.86
CA ASN A 119 0.62 8.12 -54.61
C ASN A 119 0.26 8.33 -53.13
N THR A 120 0.64 9.51 -52.65
CA THR A 120 0.35 10.10 -51.35
C THR A 120 -1.12 10.52 -51.25
N ASP A 121 -1.78 10.19 -50.16
CA ASP A 121 -2.86 11.03 -49.63
C ASP A 121 -2.80 11.06 -48.10
N SER A 122 -2.78 12.29 -47.60
CA SER A 122 -2.51 12.70 -46.23
C SER A 122 -3.70 12.42 -45.30
N LEU A 123 -3.49 11.59 -44.29
CA LEU A 123 -4.18 11.73 -43.00
C LEU A 123 -3.12 12.01 -41.93
N SER A 124 -3.13 13.24 -41.43
CA SER A 124 -2.38 13.65 -40.25
C SER A 124 -2.93 12.92 -39.02
N SER A 125 -2.34 11.78 -38.68
CA SER A 125 -2.38 11.26 -37.32
C SER A 125 -1.30 11.98 -36.53
N ASP A 126 -1.71 12.89 -35.66
CA ASP A 126 -0.86 13.44 -34.60
C ASP A 126 -0.37 12.26 -33.72
N SER A 127 0.89 11.87 -33.88
CA SER A 127 1.49 10.65 -33.33
C SER A 127 2.40 10.94 -32.14
N SER A 128 2.00 11.81 -31.22
CA SER A 128 2.80 12.20 -30.05
C SER A 128 2.49 11.42 -28.76
N VAL A 129 1.64 10.39 -28.79
CA VAL A 129 1.14 9.70 -27.57
C VAL A 129 1.78 8.32 -27.21
N PRO A 130 2.57 7.60 -28.05
CA PRO A 130 3.13 6.30 -27.62
C PRO A 130 4.28 6.36 -26.59
N THR A 131 5.06 7.45 -26.52
CA THR A 131 6.33 7.45 -25.75
C THR A 131 6.15 7.66 -24.25
N ASP A 132 5.18 8.48 -23.83
CA ASP A 132 5.05 8.89 -22.43
C ASP A 132 4.50 7.77 -21.54
N ARG A 133 3.51 7.03 -22.08
CA ARG A 133 2.96 5.85 -21.40
C ARG A 133 3.99 4.72 -21.32
N GLU A 134 4.74 4.49 -22.38
CA GLU A 134 5.84 3.51 -22.37
C GLU A 134 6.94 3.89 -21.38
N ASN A 135 7.30 5.17 -21.29
CA ASN A 135 8.27 5.66 -20.32
C ASN A 135 7.78 5.48 -18.88
N LEU A 136 6.50 5.78 -18.62
CA LEU A 136 5.87 5.54 -17.31
C LEU A 136 5.91 4.06 -16.93
N LEU A 137 5.48 3.17 -17.82
CA LEU A 137 5.48 1.72 -17.59
C LEU A 137 6.90 1.16 -17.42
N ALA A 138 7.88 1.72 -18.13
CA ALA A 138 9.28 1.36 -18.00
C ALA A 138 9.95 1.96 -16.74
N GLY A 139 9.22 2.71 -15.90
CA GLY A 139 9.76 3.36 -14.71
C GLY A 139 10.83 4.41 -15.00
N LYS A 140 10.87 4.93 -16.24
CA LYS A 140 11.80 5.98 -16.66
C LYS A 140 11.33 7.32 -16.11
N GLN A 141 12.27 8.21 -15.80
CA GLN A 141 11.94 9.56 -15.35
C GLN A 141 11.19 10.30 -16.47
N THR A 142 9.97 10.74 -16.17
CA THR A 142 9.08 11.49 -17.06
C THR A 142 8.17 12.39 -16.25
N ASP A 143 7.71 13.50 -16.83
CA ASP A 143 6.72 14.41 -16.23
C ASP A 143 5.28 13.96 -16.54
N ALA A 144 5.12 12.93 -17.36
CA ALA A 144 3.82 12.32 -17.63
C ALA A 144 3.25 11.68 -16.35
N ARG A 145 1.93 11.75 -16.20
CA ARG A 145 1.15 11.14 -15.12
C ARG A 145 -0.05 10.42 -15.72
N PHE A 146 -0.49 9.32 -15.11
CA PHE A 146 -1.77 8.69 -15.45
C PHE A 146 -2.94 9.51 -14.91
N CYS A 147 -2.91 9.84 -13.61
CA CYS A 147 -4.05 10.46 -12.94
C CYS A 147 -3.68 11.45 -11.82
N LEU A 148 -2.42 11.49 -11.35
CA LEU A 148 -2.02 12.47 -10.34
C LEU A 148 -2.28 13.91 -10.82
N SER A 149 -2.83 14.73 -9.92
CA SER A 149 -3.17 16.12 -10.22
C SER A 149 -2.74 17.08 -9.11
N ASP A 150 -1.93 18.09 -9.48
CA ASP A 150 -1.54 19.18 -8.56
C ASP A 150 -2.73 20.03 -8.11
N THR A 151 -3.84 19.97 -8.85
CA THR A 151 -5.07 20.72 -8.59
C THR A 151 -6.13 19.90 -7.88
N ALA A 152 -5.82 18.67 -7.45
CA ALA A 152 -6.76 17.84 -6.71
C ALA A 152 -7.23 18.57 -5.45
N THR A 153 -8.47 19.06 -5.46
CA THR A 153 -9.05 19.74 -4.31
C THR A 153 -9.84 18.77 -3.45
N ASN A 154 -9.45 18.66 -2.18
CA ASN A 154 -10.32 18.07 -1.17
C ASN A 154 -11.56 18.97 -0.98
N SER A 155 -12.74 18.44 -1.27
CA SER A 155 -13.93 18.95 -0.59
C SER A 155 -13.86 18.44 0.84
N ALA A 156 -13.75 19.33 1.83
CA ALA A 156 -13.75 18.91 3.24
C ALA A 156 -14.97 18.02 3.57
N ASN A 157 -16.11 18.29 2.92
CA ASN A 157 -17.32 17.47 3.06
C ASN A 157 -17.16 16.06 2.47
N SER A 158 -16.43 15.88 1.36
CA SER A 158 -16.22 14.55 0.77
C SER A 158 -15.29 13.69 1.62
N VAL A 159 -14.19 14.26 2.13
CA VAL A 159 -13.27 13.53 3.03
C VAL A 159 -13.98 13.08 4.31
N LEU A 160 -14.86 13.93 4.89
CA LEU A 160 -15.67 13.55 6.04
C LEU A 160 -16.62 12.39 5.72
N GLU A 161 -17.24 12.38 4.53
CA GLU A 161 -18.10 11.28 4.12
C GLU A 161 -17.33 9.97 3.91
N ASP A 162 -16.17 10.05 3.27
CA ASP A 162 -15.30 8.88 3.07
C ASP A 162 -14.75 8.35 4.40
N CYS A 163 -14.39 9.22 5.34
CA CYS A 163 -14.05 8.80 6.69
C CYS A 163 -15.22 8.15 7.45
N ARG A 164 -16.47 8.53 7.20
CA ARG A 164 -17.64 7.77 7.73
C ARG A 164 -17.72 6.39 7.12
N ARG A 165 -17.45 6.23 5.83
CA ARG A 165 -17.43 4.92 5.16
C ARG A 165 -16.32 4.02 5.72
N ILE A 166 -15.10 4.55 5.82
CA ILE A 166 -13.92 3.85 6.36
C ILE A 166 -14.18 3.42 7.81
N SER A 167 -14.56 4.35 8.69
CA SER A 167 -14.79 4.05 10.12
C SER A 167 -15.98 3.14 10.37
N LYS A 168 -16.99 3.14 9.50
CA LYS A 168 -18.08 2.16 9.55
C LYS A 168 -17.59 0.76 9.16
N ARG A 169 -16.62 0.65 8.25
CA ARG A 169 -16.08 -0.62 7.76
C ARG A 169 -15.04 -1.22 8.71
N LEU A 170 -14.17 -0.38 9.27
CA LEU A 170 -13.01 -0.77 10.06
C LEU A 170 -13.25 -0.45 11.53
N ALA A 171 -13.63 -1.46 12.32
CA ALA A 171 -13.96 -1.28 13.74
C ALA A 171 -12.82 -0.66 14.59
N SER A 172 -11.57 -0.79 14.13
CA SER A 172 -10.40 -0.26 14.83
C SER A 172 -9.95 1.14 14.36
N VAL A 173 -10.59 1.69 13.33
CA VAL A 173 -10.37 3.06 12.85
C VAL A 173 -11.59 3.89 13.20
N SER A 174 -11.48 4.71 14.24
CA SER A 174 -12.57 5.61 14.61
C SER A 174 -12.78 6.69 13.55
N PHE A 175 -13.97 7.29 13.54
CA PHE A 175 -14.23 8.45 12.68
C PHE A 175 -13.23 9.58 12.96
N GLU A 176 -12.96 9.85 14.24
CA GLU A 176 -12.00 10.87 14.67
C GLU A 176 -10.58 10.56 14.19
N ALA A 177 -10.12 9.32 14.33
CA ALA A 177 -8.82 8.85 13.85
C ALA A 177 -8.67 9.10 12.34
N CYS A 178 -9.67 8.70 11.55
CA CYS A 178 -9.66 8.94 10.11
C CYS A 178 -9.63 10.43 9.76
N THR A 179 -10.47 11.25 10.41
CA THR A 179 -10.49 12.69 10.12
C THR A 179 -9.20 13.40 10.55
N SER A 180 -8.58 12.93 11.64
CA SER A 180 -7.30 13.44 12.14
C SER A 180 -6.11 12.98 11.30
N ALA A 181 -6.29 11.96 10.44
CA ALA A 181 -5.29 11.57 9.47
C ALA A 181 -5.03 12.64 8.40
N ASN A 182 -5.90 13.65 8.27
CA ASN A 182 -5.72 14.74 7.30
C ASN A 182 -5.50 14.23 5.86
N LEU A 183 -6.34 13.28 5.45
CA LEU A 183 -6.30 12.63 4.13
C LEU A 183 -6.40 13.67 3.00
N LYS A 184 -5.50 13.57 2.03
CA LYS A 184 -5.42 14.42 0.83
C LYS A 184 -5.68 13.59 -0.42
N ALA A 185 -6.71 13.95 -1.17
CA ALA A 185 -7.01 13.34 -2.45
C ALA A 185 -5.89 13.67 -3.42
N VAL A 186 -5.48 12.67 -4.19
CA VAL A 186 -4.33 12.77 -5.11
C VAL A 186 -4.73 13.09 -6.56
N GLY A 187 -6.03 13.20 -6.83
CA GLY A 187 -6.57 13.38 -8.18
C GLY A 187 -6.91 12.07 -8.89
N CYS A 188 -6.51 10.94 -8.32
CA CYS A 188 -6.87 9.60 -8.76
C CYS A 188 -8.07 9.05 -7.97
N ALA A 189 -8.77 8.09 -8.54
CA ALA A 189 -9.82 7.32 -7.89
C ALA A 189 -9.65 5.83 -8.21
N SER A 190 -10.20 4.97 -7.35
CA SER A 190 -10.34 3.54 -7.63
C SER A 190 -11.27 3.29 -8.80
N ASN A 191 -11.36 2.03 -9.23
CA ASN A 191 -12.27 1.62 -10.30
C ASN A 191 -13.72 2.06 -10.08
N ASP A 192 -14.23 1.90 -8.86
CA ASP A 192 -15.61 2.26 -8.49
C ASP A 192 -15.75 3.76 -8.15
N GLY A 193 -14.70 4.55 -8.37
CA GLY A 193 -14.70 6.01 -8.23
C GLY A 193 -14.46 6.51 -6.81
N PHE A 194 -13.96 5.67 -5.89
CA PHE A 194 -13.55 6.13 -4.56
C PHE A 194 -12.24 6.94 -4.68
N PRO A 195 -12.17 8.19 -4.20
CA PRO A 195 -10.94 8.98 -4.30
C PRO A 195 -9.78 8.30 -3.55
N LEU A 196 -8.60 8.24 -4.18
CA LEU A 196 -7.40 7.73 -3.53
C LEU A 196 -6.76 8.85 -2.69
N TYR A 197 -6.30 8.48 -1.49
CA TYR A 197 -5.86 9.42 -0.48
C TYR A 197 -4.45 9.12 0.00
N VAL A 198 -3.69 10.19 0.26
CA VAL A 198 -2.41 10.13 0.98
C VAL A 198 -2.42 11.07 2.18
N THR A 199 -1.61 10.76 3.19
CA THR A 199 -1.20 11.66 4.26
C THR A 199 0.28 11.96 4.10
N ASP A 200 0.65 13.24 4.21
CA ASP A 200 2.02 13.68 4.01
C ASP A 200 2.61 14.27 5.29
N PHE A 201 3.78 13.77 5.68
CA PHE A 201 4.59 14.29 6.79
C PHE A 201 5.93 14.79 6.25
N PRO A 202 5.99 16.03 5.74
CA PRO A 202 7.22 16.60 5.20
C PRO A 202 8.27 16.82 6.29
N PRO A 203 9.56 16.92 5.96
CA PRO A 203 10.60 17.23 6.93
C PRO A 203 10.30 18.55 7.65
N LEU A 204 10.69 18.64 8.92
CA LEU A 204 10.60 19.88 9.68
C LEU A 204 11.53 20.93 9.05
N LYS A 205 11.13 22.21 9.03
CA LYS A 205 11.85 23.29 8.32
C LYS A 205 13.36 23.38 8.63
N SER A 206 13.78 22.95 9.83
CA SER A 206 15.16 22.98 10.29
C SER A 206 15.92 21.67 10.08
N ARG A 207 15.38 20.73 9.30
CA ARG A 207 15.96 19.40 9.09
C ARG A 207 16.00 19.01 7.62
N THR A 208 17.16 18.55 7.18
CA THR A 208 17.30 17.78 5.95
C THR A 208 16.91 16.33 6.25
N PRO A 209 15.95 15.75 5.51
CA PRO A 209 15.56 14.36 5.73
C PRO A 209 16.70 13.42 5.32
N HIS A 210 16.76 12.26 5.97
CA HIS A 210 17.60 11.13 5.59
C HIS A 210 17.11 10.45 4.31
N GLY A 211 15.81 10.58 4.01
CA GLY A 211 15.19 10.00 2.82
C GLY A 211 13.68 10.17 2.81
N ARG A 212 13.06 9.70 1.73
CA ARG A 212 11.62 9.70 1.44
C ARG A 212 11.06 8.29 1.59
N ILE A 213 10.05 8.11 2.43
CA ILE A 213 9.51 6.78 2.77
C ILE A 213 8.05 6.73 2.36
N LEU A 214 7.71 5.78 1.48
CA LEU A 214 6.33 5.51 1.08
C LEU A 214 5.79 4.34 1.90
N VAL A 215 4.62 4.51 2.52
CA VAL A 215 3.92 3.46 3.29
C VAL A 215 2.58 3.19 2.65
N ILE A 216 2.28 1.92 2.39
CA ILE A 216 1.06 1.50 1.69
C ILE A 216 0.34 0.45 2.55
N GLY A 217 -0.97 0.61 2.70
CA GLY A 217 -1.86 -0.37 3.32
C GLY A 217 -3.07 -0.66 2.42
N GLY A 218 -3.67 -1.83 2.63
CA GLY A 218 -4.90 -2.22 1.94
C GLY A 218 -4.74 -2.40 0.44
N THR A 219 -3.62 -2.96 -0.02
CA THR A 219 -3.46 -3.39 -1.42
C THR A 219 -4.43 -4.53 -1.73
N HIS A 220 -4.53 -5.51 -0.83
CA HIS A 220 -5.54 -6.54 -0.87
C HIS A 220 -6.71 -6.16 0.06
N GLY A 221 -7.94 -6.19 -0.46
CA GLY A 221 -9.08 -5.63 0.26
C GLY A 221 -9.59 -6.47 1.43
N ASP A 222 -9.32 -7.77 1.44
CA ASP A 222 -9.63 -8.69 2.54
C ASP A 222 -8.62 -8.64 3.70
N GLU A 223 -7.61 -7.77 3.63
CA GLU A 223 -6.55 -7.63 4.63
C GLU A 223 -6.76 -6.40 5.53
N LEU A 224 -7.93 -6.30 6.19
CA LEU A 224 -8.39 -5.09 6.91
C LEU A 224 -7.41 -4.56 7.98
N THR A 225 -6.62 -5.43 8.58
CA THR A 225 -5.60 -5.06 9.57
C THR A 225 -4.47 -4.23 8.95
N SER A 226 -4.15 -4.42 7.67
CA SER A 226 -3.14 -3.62 6.97
C SER A 226 -3.51 -2.13 6.97
N VAL A 227 -4.75 -1.82 6.56
CA VAL A 227 -5.30 -0.46 6.55
C VAL A 227 -5.30 0.13 7.95
N SER A 228 -5.80 -0.65 8.92
CA SER A 228 -5.98 -0.21 10.29
C SER A 228 -4.66 0.07 11.02
N VAL A 229 -3.62 -0.74 10.77
CA VAL A 229 -2.27 -0.50 11.34
C VAL A 229 -1.65 0.76 10.75
N VAL A 230 -1.84 1.00 9.45
CA VAL A 230 -1.32 2.23 8.82
C VAL A 230 -2.00 3.48 9.38
N PHE A 231 -3.32 3.45 9.65
CA PHE A 231 -3.99 4.56 10.37
C PHE A 231 -3.39 4.81 11.76
N ARG A 232 -3.08 3.76 12.54
CA ARG A 232 -2.41 3.92 13.84
C ARG A 232 -1.02 4.55 13.71
N TRP A 233 -0.30 4.28 12.62
CA TRP A 233 1.00 4.91 12.37
C TRP A 233 0.88 6.37 11.94
N ILE A 234 -0.19 6.73 11.23
CA ILE A 234 -0.52 8.14 10.98
C ILE A 234 -0.75 8.87 12.31
N GLU A 235 -1.52 8.30 13.25
CA GLU A 235 -1.70 8.86 14.59
C GLU A 235 -0.36 9.02 15.32
N LYS A 236 0.51 8.01 15.25
CA LYS A 236 1.85 8.06 15.85
C LYS A 236 2.72 9.17 15.24
N LEU A 237 2.65 9.38 13.93
CA LEU A 237 3.37 10.48 13.27
C LEU A 237 2.77 11.85 13.59
N ASN A 238 1.45 11.97 13.70
CA ASN A 238 0.81 13.21 14.14
C ASN A 238 1.35 13.68 15.50
N GLU A 239 1.67 12.76 16.41
CA GLU A 239 2.20 13.07 17.73
C GLU A 239 3.73 13.19 17.75
N PHE A 240 4.45 12.31 17.05
CA PHE A 240 5.90 12.10 17.22
C PHE A 240 6.74 12.34 15.96
N HIS A 241 6.20 12.97 14.93
CA HIS A 241 6.95 13.24 13.70
C HIS A 241 8.20 14.09 13.97
N SER A 242 9.36 13.50 13.74
CA SER A 242 10.67 14.10 14.04
C SER A 242 11.28 14.86 12.87
N GLY A 243 10.67 14.80 11.68
CA GLY A 243 11.24 15.35 10.44
C GLY A 243 12.50 14.64 9.94
N LEU A 244 12.89 13.50 10.53
CA LEU A 244 14.06 12.73 10.09
C LEU A 244 13.87 12.12 8.70
N PHE A 245 12.64 11.77 8.34
CA PHE A 245 12.25 11.28 7.03
C PHE A 245 11.09 12.11 6.51
N HIS A 246 10.97 12.20 5.19
CA HIS A 246 9.73 12.64 4.55
C HIS A 246 8.84 11.41 4.39
N TRP A 247 7.74 11.34 5.13
CA TRP A 247 6.80 10.22 5.00
C TRP A 247 5.64 10.57 4.07
N ARG A 248 5.34 9.65 3.17
CA ARG A 248 4.06 9.62 2.45
C ARG A 248 3.33 8.33 2.76
N ILE A 249 2.07 8.44 3.15
CA ILE A 249 1.30 7.30 3.62
C ILE A 249 -0.02 7.20 2.86
N ALA A 250 -0.23 6.08 2.18
CA ALA A 250 -1.49 5.71 1.58
C ALA A 250 -2.14 4.58 2.41
N PRO A 251 -3.05 4.89 3.34
CA PRO A 251 -3.59 3.89 4.24
C PRO A 251 -4.52 2.88 3.56
N LEU A 252 -5.11 3.26 2.42
CA LEU A 252 -6.12 2.47 1.72
C LEU A 252 -5.91 2.57 0.20
N MET A 253 -5.19 1.62 -0.37
CA MET A 253 -4.93 1.55 -1.81
C MET A 253 -6.11 0.93 -2.61
N ASN A 254 -6.77 -0.09 -2.07
CA ASN A 254 -7.88 -0.80 -2.69
C ASN A 254 -9.21 -0.56 -1.94
N PRO A 255 -9.80 0.63 -2.01
CA PRO A 255 -11.08 0.90 -1.35
C PRO A 255 -12.22 0.02 -1.87
N ASP A 256 -12.16 -0.42 -3.13
CA ASP A 256 -13.20 -1.22 -3.76
C ASP A 256 -13.23 -2.65 -3.24
N GLY A 257 -12.06 -3.21 -2.87
CA GLY A 257 -11.98 -4.50 -2.18
C GLY A 257 -12.25 -4.39 -0.68
N VAL A 258 -11.95 -3.26 -0.03
CA VAL A 258 -12.09 -3.09 1.43
C VAL A 258 -13.52 -2.73 1.85
N LEU A 259 -14.13 -1.75 1.18
CA LEU A 259 -15.36 -1.10 1.65
C LEU A 259 -16.66 -1.91 1.47
N PRO A 260 -16.79 -2.85 0.53
CA PRO A 260 -17.94 -3.75 0.48
C PRO A 260 -18.10 -4.53 1.78
N LYS A 261 -19.32 -5.04 1.99
CA LYS A 261 -19.67 -5.83 3.18
C LYS A 261 -18.81 -7.10 3.28
N GLU A 262 -18.68 -7.80 2.15
CA GLU A 262 -17.78 -8.94 1.99
C GLU A 262 -16.54 -8.39 1.29
N ALA A 263 -15.43 -8.31 2.01
CA ALA A 263 -14.19 -7.80 1.42
C ALA A 263 -13.58 -8.82 0.45
N THR A 264 -12.85 -8.32 -0.53
CA THR A 264 -12.19 -9.14 -1.56
C THR A 264 -10.72 -8.79 -1.66
N ARG A 265 -9.87 -9.78 -1.95
CA ARG A 265 -8.45 -9.54 -2.24
C ARG A 265 -8.27 -8.54 -3.38
N VAL A 266 -8.98 -8.79 -4.47
CA VAL A 266 -8.92 -8.04 -5.73
C VAL A 266 -9.65 -6.70 -5.68
N ASN A 267 -9.37 -5.81 -6.63
CA ASN A 267 -10.06 -4.52 -6.80
C ASN A 267 -11.46 -4.66 -7.43
N GLY A 268 -12.11 -3.54 -7.75
CA GLY A 268 -13.45 -3.49 -8.36
C GLY A 268 -13.58 -4.21 -9.72
N ASN A 269 -12.47 -4.41 -10.45
CA ASN A 269 -12.44 -5.16 -11.70
C ASN A 269 -12.05 -6.64 -11.55
N GLY A 270 -11.82 -7.10 -10.32
CA GLY A 270 -11.37 -8.47 -10.06
C GLY A 270 -9.88 -8.71 -10.31
N VAL A 271 -9.06 -7.65 -10.34
CA VAL A 271 -7.61 -7.74 -10.52
C VAL A 271 -6.88 -7.71 -9.17
N ASP A 272 -5.89 -8.61 -9.02
CA ASP A 272 -4.93 -8.54 -7.92
C ASP A 272 -3.93 -7.41 -8.21
N LEU A 273 -4.03 -6.31 -7.46
CA LEU A 273 -3.16 -5.15 -7.61
C LEU A 273 -1.68 -5.48 -7.38
N ASN A 274 -1.38 -6.49 -6.57
CA ASN A 274 -0.02 -7.00 -6.35
C ASN A 274 0.38 -8.11 -7.34
N ARG A 275 -0.33 -8.19 -8.47
CA ARG A 275 0.07 -8.88 -9.71
C ARG A 275 -0.07 -7.96 -10.94
N ASN A 276 -0.45 -6.69 -10.76
CA ASN A 276 -0.72 -5.75 -11.86
C ASN A 276 0.40 -4.70 -12.08
N MET A 277 1.44 -4.64 -11.26
CA MET A 277 2.54 -3.67 -11.45
C MET A 277 3.33 -3.97 -12.74
N PRO A 278 3.92 -2.97 -13.42
CA PRO A 278 4.66 -3.19 -14.66
C PRO A 278 6.09 -3.70 -14.41
N SER A 279 6.24 -4.85 -13.76
CA SER A 279 7.54 -5.51 -13.64
C SER A 279 8.05 -5.91 -15.03
N SER A 280 9.37 -5.94 -15.21
CA SER A 280 10.00 -6.18 -16.52
C SER A 280 9.60 -7.52 -17.15
N ASP A 281 9.24 -8.50 -16.33
CA ASP A 281 8.83 -9.84 -16.72
C ASP A 281 7.31 -10.01 -16.85
N TRP A 282 6.50 -8.95 -16.61
CA TRP A 282 5.05 -9.05 -16.58
C TRP A 282 4.47 -9.57 -17.91
N HIS A 283 4.87 -8.96 -19.03
CA HIS A 283 4.36 -9.32 -20.36
C HIS A 283 4.66 -10.77 -20.74
N GLU A 284 5.80 -11.29 -20.30
CA GLU A 284 6.21 -12.66 -20.60
C GLU A 284 5.54 -13.65 -19.63
N LYS A 285 5.48 -13.32 -18.33
CA LYS A 285 5.23 -14.31 -17.29
C LYS A 285 3.91 -14.19 -16.55
N ALA A 286 3.26 -13.03 -16.51
CA ALA A 286 2.12 -12.82 -15.60
C ALA A 286 0.94 -13.76 -15.90
N LEU A 287 0.46 -13.78 -17.14
CA LEU A 287 -0.64 -14.67 -17.54
C LEU A 287 -0.22 -16.15 -17.57
N LEU A 288 1.03 -16.45 -17.94
CA LEU A 288 1.55 -17.83 -17.91
C LEU A 288 1.59 -18.35 -16.47
N TYR A 289 2.14 -17.58 -15.54
CA TYR A 289 2.19 -17.93 -14.12
C TYR A 289 0.78 -18.10 -13.53
N TRP A 290 -0.13 -17.17 -13.82
CA TRP A 290 -1.52 -17.27 -13.38
C TRP A 290 -2.19 -18.55 -13.90
N ASN A 291 -2.03 -18.85 -15.20
CA ASN A 291 -2.61 -20.03 -15.82
C ASN A 291 -2.01 -21.34 -15.30
N GLU A 292 -0.68 -21.42 -15.21
CA GLU A 292 0.04 -22.69 -15.00
C GLU A 292 0.39 -22.97 -13.54
N LYS A 293 0.61 -21.94 -12.71
CA LYS A 293 1.01 -22.10 -11.30
C LYS A 293 -0.16 -21.92 -10.36
N THR A 294 -1.00 -20.93 -10.61
CA THR A 294 -2.14 -20.64 -9.74
C THR A 294 -3.43 -21.35 -10.14
N ASN A 295 -3.40 -22.15 -11.22
CA ASN A 295 -4.59 -22.81 -11.78
C ASN A 295 -5.73 -21.80 -12.06
N GLN A 296 -5.38 -20.63 -12.60
CA GLN A 296 -6.31 -19.54 -12.90
C GLN A 296 -7.11 -19.04 -11.68
N ASP A 297 -6.51 -19.07 -10.48
CA ASP A 297 -7.14 -18.56 -9.27
C ASP A 297 -7.60 -17.10 -9.49
N PRO A 298 -8.92 -16.81 -9.42
CA PRO A 298 -9.44 -15.46 -9.60
C PRO A 298 -8.86 -14.46 -8.60
N ARG A 299 -8.43 -14.91 -7.41
CA ARG A 299 -7.80 -14.06 -6.40
C ARG A 299 -6.43 -13.55 -6.81
N LYS A 300 -5.79 -14.17 -7.81
CA LYS A 300 -4.42 -13.89 -8.28
C LYS A 300 -4.40 -13.40 -9.73
N TYR A 301 -5.55 -13.03 -10.30
CA TYR A 301 -5.64 -12.57 -11.69
C TYR A 301 -4.84 -11.28 -11.88
N PRO A 302 -3.82 -11.25 -12.78
CA PRO A 302 -2.93 -10.11 -12.91
C PRO A 302 -3.52 -8.93 -13.70
N GLY A 303 -4.70 -9.08 -14.31
CA GLY A 303 -5.27 -8.09 -15.22
C GLY A 303 -4.92 -8.33 -16.69
N ALA A 304 -5.47 -7.51 -17.57
CA ALA A 304 -5.33 -7.66 -19.03
C ALA A 304 -3.99 -7.13 -19.57
N SER A 305 -3.35 -6.20 -18.86
CA SER A 305 -2.06 -5.59 -19.18
C SER A 305 -1.43 -5.05 -17.90
N PRO A 306 -0.11 -4.79 -17.85
CA PRO A 306 0.47 -4.18 -16.66
C PRO A 306 -0.08 -2.76 -16.47
N ALA A 307 -0.26 -2.36 -15.22
CA ALA A 307 -0.92 -1.12 -14.81
C ALA A 307 -2.25 -0.89 -15.56
N SER A 308 -3.05 -1.94 -15.74
CA SER A 308 -4.40 -1.81 -16.29
C SER A 308 -5.34 -1.09 -15.32
N GLU A 309 -5.08 -1.25 -14.02
CA GLU A 309 -5.96 -0.74 -12.97
C GLU A 309 -5.60 0.70 -12.56
N PRO A 310 -6.60 1.55 -12.26
CA PRO A 310 -6.35 2.92 -11.85
C PRO A 310 -5.59 3.01 -10.52
N GLU A 311 -5.75 2.04 -9.62
CA GLU A 311 -4.98 1.98 -8.37
C GLU A 311 -3.50 1.69 -8.63
N SER A 312 -3.19 0.77 -9.54
CA SER A 312 -1.81 0.47 -9.94
C SER A 312 -1.17 1.63 -10.71
N GLN A 313 -1.95 2.32 -11.54
CA GLN A 313 -1.52 3.54 -12.24
C GLN A 313 -1.21 4.67 -11.26
N TRP A 314 -2.05 4.88 -10.25
CA TRP A 314 -1.77 5.84 -9.18
C TRP A 314 -0.48 5.48 -8.44
N LEU A 315 -0.29 4.22 -8.05
CA LEU A 315 0.92 3.82 -7.34
C LEU A 315 2.18 4.04 -8.18
N LEU A 316 2.10 3.79 -9.49
CA LEU A 316 3.19 4.06 -10.42
C LEU A 316 3.53 5.56 -10.49
N ASP A 317 2.52 6.41 -10.64
CA ASP A 317 2.68 7.86 -10.59
C ASP A 317 3.31 8.30 -9.26
N GLU A 318 2.82 7.77 -8.13
CA GLU A 318 3.32 8.12 -6.80
C GLU A 318 4.80 7.73 -6.63
N ILE A 319 5.20 6.53 -7.04
CA ILE A 319 6.61 6.10 -6.98
C ILE A 319 7.47 6.98 -7.89
N ASN A 320 7.00 7.35 -9.08
CA ASN A 320 7.74 8.18 -10.02
C ASN A 320 7.90 9.64 -9.54
N GLU A 321 6.86 10.20 -8.92
CA GLU A 321 6.86 11.58 -8.49
C GLU A 321 7.48 11.76 -7.11
N PHE A 322 7.07 10.94 -6.14
CA PHE A 322 7.59 10.99 -4.78
C PHE A 322 9.01 10.43 -4.69
N ARG A 323 9.41 9.53 -5.60
CA ARG A 323 10.73 8.88 -5.66
C ARG A 323 11.15 8.32 -4.29
N PRO A 324 10.40 7.38 -3.69
CA PRO A 324 10.76 6.87 -2.38
C PRO A 324 12.15 6.22 -2.37
N ASP A 325 12.88 6.41 -1.27
CA ASP A 325 14.15 5.74 -1.00
C ASP A 325 13.94 4.38 -0.31
N ALA A 326 12.74 4.16 0.26
CA ALA A 326 12.25 2.84 0.68
C ALA A 326 10.71 2.81 0.67
N ILE A 327 10.15 1.62 0.47
CA ILE A 327 8.70 1.37 0.51
C ILE A 327 8.39 0.37 1.63
N ILE A 328 7.40 0.69 2.46
CA ILE A 328 6.84 -0.22 3.46
C ILE A 328 5.44 -0.63 2.98
N SER A 329 5.28 -1.89 2.56
CA SER A 329 3.97 -2.43 2.17
C SER A 329 3.41 -3.27 3.31
N VAL A 330 2.19 -2.97 3.78
CA VAL A 330 1.56 -3.72 4.86
C VAL A 330 0.49 -4.64 4.27
N HIS A 331 0.61 -5.92 4.57
CA HIS A 331 -0.23 -7.02 4.13
C HIS A 331 -0.62 -7.93 5.31
N ALA A 332 -1.51 -8.89 5.07
CA ALA A 332 -1.83 -9.98 5.99
C ALA A 332 -2.57 -11.12 5.28
N PRO A 333 -2.38 -12.41 5.62
CA PRO A 333 -1.78 -12.86 6.88
C PRO A 333 -0.61 -13.84 6.70
N TYR A 334 0.54 -13.62 7.35
CA TYR A 334 1.56 -14.69 7.51
C TYR A 334 2.40 -14.58 8.79
N GLY A 335 2.47 -13.40 9.42
CA GLY A 335 3.27 -13.18 10.63
C GLY A 335 4.78 -13.09 10.35
N ILE A 336 5.16 -12.64 9.16
CA ILE A 336 6.55 -12.53 8.70
C ILE A 336 6.86 -11.12 8.19
N VAL A 337 8.15 -10.85 7.99
CA VAL A 337 8.60 -9.75 7.15
C VAL A 337 9.27 -10.35 5.92
N ASP A 338 8.90 -9.86 4.75
CA ASP A 338 9.52 -10.14 3.48
C ASP A 338 10.29 -8.90 3.00
N PHE A 339 11.33 -9.11 2.19
CA PHE A 339 12.25 -8.05 1.80
C PHE A 339 12.77 -8.22 0.37
N ASP A 340 12.42 -7.26 -0.49
CA ASP A 340 12.83 -7.23 -1.88
C ASP A 340 13.74 -6.02 -2.15
N ALA A 341 15.00 -6.30 -2.47
CA ALA A 341 15.99 -5.30 -2.88
C ALA A 341 17.16 -6.00 -3.61
N LEU A 342 17.94 -5.24 -4.38
CA LEU A 342 19.20 -5.75 -4.94
C LEU A 342 20.22 -6.07 -3.83
N GLN A 343 20.20 -5.32 -2.73
CA GLN A 343 21.13 -5.46 -1.59
C GLN A 343 20.47 -6.19 -0.40
N LEU A 344 20.37 -7.52 -0.51
CA LEU A 344 19.75 -8.38 0.51
C LEU A 344 20.46 -8.38 1.88
N ASN A 345 21.74 -7.98 1.94
CA ASN A 345 22.49 -7.88 3.20
C ASN A 345 21.93 -6.81 4.15
N THR A 346 21.09 -5.91 3.65
CA THR A 346 20.41 -4.89 4.47
C THR A 346 19.11 -5.40 5.07
N ALA A 347 18.59 -6.57 4.68
CA ALA A 347 17.29 -7.08 5.14
C ALA A 347 17.13 -7.08 6.68
N PRO A 348 15.98 -6.61 7.21
CA PRO A 348 15.72 -6.68 8.64
C PRO A 348 15.52 -8.15 9.04
N LYS A 349 16.29 -8.65 10.02
CA LYS A 349 16.10 -10.03 10.54
C LYS A 349 14.73 -10.25 11.19
N SER A 350 14.16 -9.18 11.73
CA SER A 350 12.82 -9.16 12.32
C SER A 350 12.34 -7.73 12.49
N LEU A 351 11.02 -7.54 12.51
CA LEU A 351 10.35 -6.30 12.89
C LEU A 351 9.26 -6.64 13.92
N GLY A 352 9.45 -6.23 15.17
CA GLY A 352 8.66 -6.71 16.30
C GLY A 352 8.75 -8.24 16.43
N LYS A 353 7.62 -8.91 16.28
CA LYS A 353 7.54 -10.39 16.30
C LYS A 353 7.65 -11.02 14.91
N LEU A 354 7.56 -10.23 13.85
CA LEU A 354 7.63 -10.69 12.47
C LEU A 354 9.07 -11.07 12.17
N ARG A 355 9.32 -12.34 11.81
CA ARG A 355 10.65 -12.83 11.45
C ARG A 355 10.83 -12.73 9.94
N LEU A 356 12.07 -12.47 9.51
CA LEU A 356 12.39 -12.49 8.09
C LEU A 356 12.10 -13.87 7.50
N ASN A 357 11.23 -13.89 6.51
CA ASN A 357 11.02 -15.01 5.62
C ASN A 357 10.75 -14.43 4.23
N MET A 358 11.65 -14.70 3.28
CA MET A 358 11.54 -14.15 1.94
C MET A 358 10.53 -14.99 1.15
N LEU A 359 9.37 -14.42 0.85
CA LEU A 359 8.36 -15.07 -0.02
C LEU A 359 8.80 -15.04 -1.49
N GLY A 360 9.71 -14.11 -1.81
CA GLY A 360 10.18 -13.88 -3.15
C GLY A 360 9.21 -13.00 -3.94
N THR A 361 9.52 -12.83 -5.22
CA THR A 361 8.79 -11.93 -6.10
C THR A 361 7.94 -12.69 -7.11
N TYR A 362 6.86 -12.04 -7.55
CA TYR A 362 5.96 -12.56 -8.58
C TYR A 362 5.91 -11.58 -9.76
N PRO A 363 5.59 -12.03 -10.98
CA PRO A 363 5.29 -11.11 -12.07
C PRO A 363 4.20 -10.13 -11.64
N GLY A 364 4.50 -8.84 -11.71
CA GLY A 364 3.62 -7.75 -11.31
C GLY A 364 3.44 -7.49 -9.83
N SER A 365 4.24 -8.11 -8.95
CA SER A 365 4.28 -7.70 -7.55
C SER A 365 5.04 -6.39 -7.36
N LEU A 366 4.68 -5.65 -6.31
CA LEU A 366 5.38 -4.42 -5.93
C LEU A 366 6.86 -4.68 -5.62
N GLY A 367 7.16 -5.79 -4.96
CA GLY A 367 8.52 -6.26 -4.69
C GLY A 367 9.36 -6.44 -5.96
N ASN A 368 8.78 -7.09 -6.98
CA ASN A 368 9.44 -7.27 -8.27
C ASN A 368 9.69 -5.91 -8.96
N PHE A 369 8.63 -5.10 -9.07
CA PHE A 369 8.71 -3.83 -9.78
C PHE A 369 9.62 -2.81 -9.06
N ALA A 370 9.39 -2.52 -7.78
CA ALA A 370 10.14 -1.50 -7.06
C ALA A 370 11.47 -2.04 -6.51
N GLY A 371 11.45 -3.19 -5.85
CA GLY A 371 12.63 -3.79 -5.21
C GLY A 371 13.67 -4.27 -6.22
N ILE A 372 13.25 -5.05 -7.21
CA ILE A 372 14.16 -5.70 -8.16
C ILE A 372 14.41 -4.83 -9.40
N ASN A 373 13.36 -4.30 -10.06
CA ASN A 373 13.56 -3.55 -11.30
C ASN A 373 14.03 -2.11 -11.09
N ARG A 374 13.79 -1.52 -9.90
CA ARG A 374 14.06 -0.09 -9.64
C ARG A 374 15.01 0.19 -8.49
N ASP A 375 15.53 -0.84 -7.82
CA ASP A 375 16.45 -0.70 -6.68
C ASP A 375 15.90 0.20 -5.56
N ILE A 376 14.60 0.09 -5.29
CA ILE A 376 13.95 0.75 -4.15
C ILE A 376 13.60 -0.34 -3.15
N PRO A 377 14.29 -0.46 -2.00
CA PRO A 377 14.02 -1.50 -1.02
C PRO A 377 12.55 -1.53 -0.60
N VAL A 378 11.91 -2.68 -0.76
CA VAL A 378 10.52 -2.93 -0.32
C VAL A 378 10.57 -3.83 0.91
N ILE A 379 10.02 -3.34 2.01
CA ILE A 379 9.77 -4.13 3.22
C ILE A 379 8.28 -4.48 3.23
N THR A 380 7.97 -5.74 3.01
CA THR A 380 6.59 -6.24 3.07
C THR A 380 6.34 -6.82 4.45
N LEU A 381 5.38 -6.25 5.17
CA LEU A 381 4.96 -6.76 6.46
C LEU A 381 3.74 -7.65 6.27
N GLU A 382 3.87 -8.92 6.60
CA GLU A 382 2.73 -9.81 6.64
C GLU A 382 2.27 -9.94 8.08
N LEU A 383 1.23 -9.20 8.47
CA LEU A 383 0.69 -9.28 9.82
C LEU A 383 0.15 -10.70 10.10
N PRO A 384 0.05 -11.16 11.35
CA PRO A 384 -0.41 -12.53 11.62
C PRO A 384 -1.88 -12.82 11.24
N HIS A 385 -2.71 -11.78 11.12
CA HIS A 385 -4.15 -11.93 10.91
C HIS A 385 -4.69 -10.78 10.07
N SER A 386 -5.63 -11.09 9.16
CA SER A 386 -6.30 -10.11 8.29
C SER A 386 -7.39 -9.29 8.99
N TRP A 387 -7.90 -9.77 10.14
CA TRP A 387 -9.05 -9.16 10.85
C TRP A 387 -8.78 -8.83 12.31
N VAL A 388 -7.77 -9.47 12.91
CA VAL A 388 -7.43 -9.28 14.33
C VAL A 388 -6.26 -8.32 14.42
N MET A 389 -6.54 -7.13 14.95
CA MET A 389 -5.50 -6.11 15.10
C MET A 389 -4.39 -6.57 16.04
N PRO A 390 -3.11 -6.31 15.70
CA PRO A 390 -2.04 -6.44 16.68
C PRO A 390 -2.30 -5.50 17.87
N SER A 391 -1.78 -5.85 19.04
CA SER A 391 -1.86 -4.96 20.20
C SER A 391 -1.12 -3.64 19.92
N GLN A 392 -1.46 -2.58 20.66
CA GLN A 392 -0.77 -1.29 20.51
C GLN A 392 0.75 -1.42 20.74
N ALA A 393 1.16 -2.26 21.69
CA ALA A 393 2.56 -2.52 21.99
C ALA A 393 3.29 -3.29 20.88
N GLU A 394 2.60 -4.20 20.17
CA GLU A 394 3.18 -4.90 19.02
C GLU A 394 3.31 -3.98 17.81
N SER A 395 2.26 -3.23 17.48
CA SER A 395 2.30 -2.24 16.39
C SER A 395 3.36 -1.16 16.64
N THR A 396 3.53 -0.74 17.90
CA THR A 396 4.57 0.21 18.32
C THR A 396 5.98 -0.36 18.15
N ARG A 397 6.21 -1.63 18.53
CA ARG A 397 7.51 -2.28 18.35
C ARG A 397 7.87 -2.46 16.88
N ILE A 398 6.91 -2.89 16.04
CA ILE A 398 7.12 -2.98 14.58
C ILE A 398 7.53 -1.61 14.03
N TRP A 399 6.81 -0.55 14.39
CA TRP A 399 7.15 0.82 13.97
C TRP A 399 8.56 1.25 14.38
N GLU A 400 8.94 1.02 15.64
CA GLU A 400 10.25 1.39 16.16
C GLU A 400 11.39 0.65 15.45
N ASP A 401 11.19 -0.63 15.16
CA ASP A 401 12.16 -1.44 14.42
C ASP A 401 12.28 -0.98 12.97
N ILE A 402 11.16 -0.61 12.31
CA ILE A 402 11.19 0.00 10.96
C ILE A 402 11.99 1.29 10.98
N VAL A 403 11.70 2.21 11.90
CA VAL A 403 12.44 3.48 12.02
C VAL A 403 13.92 3.25 12.32
N SER A 404 14.25 2.26 13.15
CA SER A 404 15.64 1.86 13.44
C SER A 404 16.35 1.36 12.18
N TRP A 405 15.69 0.49 11.41
CA TRP A 405 16.20 0.00 10.14
C TRP A 405 16.43 1.13 9.14
N LEU A 406 15.46 2.02 8.98
CA LEU A 406 15.56 3.17 8.07
C LEU A 406 16.72 4.08 8.44
N LYS A 407 16.90 4.40 9.73
CA LYS A 407 18.01 5.24 10.18
C LYS A 407 19.38 4.63 9.90
N LYS A 408 19.48 3.31 9.85
CA LYS A 408 20.72 2.58 9.60
C LYS A 408 21.03 2.48 8.10
N ASN A 409 20.02 2.29 7.27
CA ASN A 409 20.21 1.88 5.87
C ASN A 409 19.84 2.98 4.85
N ILE A 410 19.08 4.00 5.25
CA ILE A 410 18.65 5.09 4.36
C ILE A 410 19.30 6.40 4.83
N ASP A 411 20.22 6.91 4.02
CA ASP A 411 20.82 8.24 4.20
C ASP A 411 21.23 8.86 2.86
N THR A 412 20.33 9.64 2.27
CA THR A 412 20.55 10.32 0.99
C THR A 412 21.36 11.61 1.13
N ARG A 413 21.71 12.03 2.36
CA ARG A 413 22.51 13.25 2.58
C ARG A 413 23.93 13.08 2.04
N ASP A 414 24.44 11.85 2.09
CA ASP A 414 25.76 11.52 1.59
C ASP A 414 25.80 11.58 0.05
N SER A 415 24.74 11.15 -0.63
CA SER A 415 24.62 11.21 -2.10
C SER A 415 24.55 12.66 -2.63
N ALA A 416 23.91 13.58 -1.89
CA ALA A 416 23.83 14.99 -2.26
C ALA A 416 25.15 15.75 -2.04
N SER A 417 26.04 15.24 -1.19
CA SER A 417 27.36 15.83 -0.92
C SER A 417 28.43 15.45 -1.95
N GLN A 418 28.22 14.36 -2.70
CA GLN A 418 29.15 13.88 -3.74
C GLN A 418 28.87 14.47 -5.14
N GLN A 419 27.78 15.22 -5.30
CA GLN A 419 27.41 15.87 -6.57
C GLN A 419 27.71 17.38 -6.61
N ASN A 420 28.34 17.95 -5.57
CA ASN A 420 28.71 19.37 -5.50
C ASN A 420 30.22 19.59 -5.47
#